data_AF-A0A0R2HEG8-F1
#
_entry.id   AF-A0A0R2HEG8-F1
#
_cell.length_a   1.000
_cell.length_b   1.000
_cell.length_c   1.000
_cell.angle_alpha   90.00
_cell.angle_beta   90.00
_cell.angle_gamma   90.00
#
_symmetry.space_group_name_H-M   'P 1'
#
loop_
_entity.id
_entity.type
_entity.pdbx_description
1 polymer ?
#
loop_
_entity_poly.entity_id
_entity_poly.type
_entity_poly.pdbx_seq_one_letter_code
_entity_poly.pdbx_strand_id
1 'polypeptide(L)' 'MPWTKKDYPESMKNLSETVRNKAIEIANALLDEGYDEDRAIPIGISQAEKWAENHDK' A
#
# COMPACT_ATOMS: atom_id res chain seq x y z
N MET A 1 5.51 7.91 10.04
CA MET A 1 4.25 8.69 9.89
C MET A 1 3.37 7.94 8.91
N PRO A 2 2.03 7.93 9.05
CA PRO A 2 1.18 7.22 8.10
C PRO A 2 1.23 7.89 6.73
N TRP A 3 1.38 7.10 5.67
CA TRP A 3 1.36 7.56 4.28
C TRP A 3 -0.04 8.04 3.88
N THR A 4 -0.10 8.99 2.95
CA THR A 4 -1.33 9.58 2.45
C THR A 4 -1.40 9.50 0.93
N LYS A 5 -2.58 9.75 0.34
CA LYS A 5 -2.76 9.76 -1.12
C LYS A 5 -1.89 10.79 -1.86
N LYS A 6 -1.35 11.78 -1.14
CA LYS A 6 -0.49 12.84 -1.68
C LYS A 6 0.98 12.68 -1.28
N ASP A 7 1.25 11.84 -0.29
CA ASP A 7 2.58 11.67 0.31
C ASP A 7 2.77 10.19 0.66
N TYR A 8 3.29 9.44 -0.31
CA TYR A 8 3.46 7.98 -0.28
C TYR A 8 4.88 7.62 -0.74
N PRO A 9 5.38 6.41 -0.43
CA PRO A 9 6.73 6.00 -0.81
C PRO A 9 6.91 6.01 -2.33
N GLU A 10 8.13 6.32 -2.80
CA GLU A 10 8.44 6.29 -4.24
C GLU A 10 8.11 4.93 -4.89
N SER A 11 8.25 3.84 -4.15
CA SER A 11 7.86 2.48 -4.58
C SER A 11 6.39 2.38 -5.02
N MET A 12 5.50 3.25 -4.52
CA MET A 12 4.08 3.26 -4.87
C MET A 12 3.74 4.22 -6.03
N LYS A 13 4.70 5.01 -6.52
CA LYS A 13 4.47 6.09 -7.51
C LYS A 13 3.96 5.59 -8.86
N ASN A 14 4.39 4.40 -9.29
CA ASN A 14 4.03 3.84 -10.59
C ASN A 14 2.80 2.90 -10.52
N LEU A 15 2.20 2.74 -9.34
CA LEU A 15 0.98 1.94 -9.17
C LEU A 15 -0.24 2.72 -9.66
N SER A 16 -1.25 2.00 -10.13
CA SER A 16 -2.56 2.59 -10.44
C SER A 16 -3.15 3.26 -9.20
N GLU A 17 -4.00 4.27 -9.36
CA GLU A 17 -4.58 4.99 -8.22
C GLU A 17 -5.33 4.06 -7.26
N THR A 18 -6.06 3.09 -7.80
CA THR A 18 -6.78 2.05 -7.05
C THR A 18 -5.83 1.20 -6.21
N VAL A 19 -4.78 0.64 -6.82
CA VAL A 19 -3.79 -0.19 -6.11
C VAL A 19 -3.01 0.65 -5.10
N ARG A 20 -2.57 1.85 -5.47
CA ARG A 20 -1.83 2.75 -4.58
C ARG A 20 -2.62 3.12 -3.33
N ASN A 21 -3.88 3.51 -3.49
CA ASN A 21 -4.73 3.87 -2.36
C ASN A 21 -4.91 2.68 -1.41
N LYS A 22 -5.08 1.47 -1.95
CA LYS A 22 -5.21 0.27 -1.13
C LYS A 22 -3.87 -0.13 -0.47
N ALA A 23 -2.76 0.04 -1.17
CA ALA A 23 -1.42 -0.23 -0.62
C ALA A 23 -1.11 0.70 0.56
N ILE A 24 -1.47 1.98 0.46
CA ILE A 24 -1.34 2.95 1.56
C ILE A 24 -2.16 2.51 2.79
N GLU A 25 -3.40 2.09 2.60
CA GLU A 25 -4.27 1.61 3.68
C GLU A 25 -3.64 0.42 4.42
N ILE A 26 -3.18 -0.58 3.68
CA ILE A 26 -2.60 -1.80 4.24
C ILE A 26 -1.25 -1.51 4.89
N ALA A 27 -0.40 -0.73 4.23
CA ALA A 27 0.92 -0.42 4.76
C ALA A 27 0.83 0.43 6.04
N ASN A 28 -0.12 1.36 6.14
CA ASN A 28 -0.39 2.10 7.37
C ASN A 28 -0.88 1.19 8.50
N ALA A 29 -1.77 0.22 8.21
CA ALA A 29 -2.21 -0.74 9.22
C ALA A 29 -1.04 -1.59 9.75
N LEU A 30 -0.12 -2.02 8.87
CA LEU A 30 1.09 -2.75 9.26
C LEU A 30 2.02 -1.89 10.13
N LEU A 31 2.17 -0.61 9.81
CA LEU A 31 2.95 0.31 10.65
C LEU A 31 2.34 0.46 12.05
N ASP A 32 1.01 0.56 12.14
CA ASP A 32 0.29 0.62 13.42
C ASP A 32 0.45 -0.68 14.23
N GLU A 33 0.59 -1.83 13.56
CA GLU A 33 0.92 -3.12 14.17
C GLU A 33 2.40 -3.25 14.59
N GLY A 34 3.24 -2.26 14.27
CA GLY A 34 4.65 -2.22 14.64
C GLY A 34 5.59 -2.86 13.61
N TYR A 35 5.15 -3.06 12.37
CA TYR A 35 6.04 -3.46 11.28
C TYR A 35 6.90 -2.29 10.81
N ASP A 36 8.14 -2.60 10.45
CA ASP A 36 9.04 -1.61 9.82
C ASP A 36 8.54 -1.20 8.44
N GLU A 37 8.80 0.05 8.04
CA GLU A 37 8.43 0.59 6.73
C GLU A 37 8.95 -0.27 5.58
N ASP A 38 10.20 -0.74 5.68
CA ASP A 38 10.85 -1.63 4.69
C ASP A 38 10.09 -2.95 4.46
N ARG A 39 9.31 -3.40 5.45
CA ARG A 39 8.45 -4.59 5.35
C ARG A 39 7.01 -4.23 5.00
N ALA A 40 6.48 -3.18 5.61
CA ALA A 40 5.10 -2.73 5.42
C ALA A 40 4.83 -2.32 3.96
N ILE A 41 5.77 -1.62 3.31
CA ILE A 41 5.62 -1.14 1.93
C ILE A 41 5.44 -2.31 0.93
N PRO A 42 6.38 -3.28 0.79
CA PRO A 42 6.23 -4.35 -0.18
C PRO A 42 5.04 -5.27 0.12
N ILE A 43 4.72 -5.51 1.41
CA ILE A 43 3.54 -6.30 1.79
C ILE A 43 2.26 -5.56 1.37
N GLY A 44 2.16 -4.25 1.66
CA GLY A 44 1.02 -3.42 1.29
C GLY A 44 0.77 -3.40 -0.21
N ILE A 45 1.84 -3.25 -1.01
CA ILE A 45 1.76 -3.30 -2.48
C ILE A 45 1.24 -4.65 -2.96
N SER A 46 1.85 -5.76 -2.51
CA SER A 46 1.44 -7.11 -2.96
C SER A 46 0.00 -7.46 -2.60
N GLN A 47 -0.46 -7.08 -1.41
CA GLN A 47 -1.85 -7.30 -1.02
C GLN A 47 -2.83 -6.41 -1.81
N ALA A 48 -2.45 -5.17 -2.10
CA ALA A 48 -3.26 -4.26 -2.89
C ALA A 48 -3.42 -4.71 -4.35
N GLU A 49 -2.35 -5.22 -4.96
CA GLU A 49 -2.39 -5.80 -6.31
C GLU A 49 -3.37 -6.98 -6.37
N LYS A 50 -3.24 -7.94 -5.44
CA LYS A 50 -4.16 -9.08 -5.33
C LYS A 50 -5.60 -8.65 -5.10
N TRP A 51 -5.81 -7.61 -4.29
CA TRP A 51 -7.15 -7.08 -4.06
C TRP A 51 -7.73 -6.51 -5.37
N ALA A 52 -6.96 -5.70 -6.11
CA ALA A 52 -7.41 -5.11 -7.37
C ALA A 52 -7.70 -6.17 -8.45
N GLU A 53 -6.86 -7.21 -8.58
CA GLU A 53 -7.09 -8.32 -9.51
C GLU A 53 -8.40 -9.09 -9.25
N ASN A 54 -8.86 -9.11 -8.00
CA ASN A 54 -10.13 -9.74 -7.63
C ASN A 54 -11.32 -8.77 -7.67
N HIS A 55 -11.07 -7.45 -7.69
CA HIS A 55 -12.12 -6.43 -7.71
C HIS A 55 -12.58 -6.05 -9.13
N ASP A 56 -11.74 -6.30 -10.13
CA ASP A 56 -12.04 -6.11 -11.56
C ASP A 56 -12.71 -7.35 -12.23
N LYS A 57 -13.18 -8.32 -11.44
CA LYS A 57 -13.85 -9.55 -11.92
C LYS A 57 -15.37 -9.54 -11.72
#